data_AF-A0A3N5TF70-F1
#
_entry.id   AF-A0A3N5TF70-F1
#
_cell.length_a   1.000
_cell.length_b   1.000
_cell.length_c   1.000
_cell.angle_alpha   90.00
_cell.angle_beta   90.00
_cell.angle_gamma   90.00
#
_symmetry.space_group_name_H-M   'P 1'
#
loop_
_entity.id
_entity.type
_entity.pdbx_description
1 polymer ?
#
loop_
_entity_poly.entity_id
_entity_poly.type
_entity_poly.pdbx_seq_one_letter_code
_entity_poly.pdbx_strand_id
1 'polypeptide(L)'
;MQKRRWYDINSELAWFFEQIQGMQNQDRVSVVQGILTIINKANPALIEDFISNYRMDLYHHRWYDSDPYLWLIYNGLSMGGKNLTTEVVQYLKQKTQE
;
A
#
# COMPACT_ATOMS: atom_id res chain seq x y z
N MET A 1 12.56 -17.01 -11.36
CA MET A 1 11.55 -16.11 -11.95
C MET A 1 10.80 -15.43 -10.82
N GLN A 2 11.00 -14.13 -10.62
CA GLN A 2 10.23 -13.38 -9.62
C GLN A 2 8.76 -13.36 -10.11
N LYS A 3 7.84 -13.91 -9.32
CA LYS A 3 6.40 -13.82 -9.62
C LYS A 3 6.06 -12.33 -9.71
N ARG A 4 5.55 -11.86 -10.85
CA ARG A 4 5.08 -10.48 -11.01
C ARG A 4 4.06 -10.18 -9.91
N ARG A 5 4.27 -9.09 -9.17
CA ARG A 5 3.40 -8.61 -8.11
C ARG A 5 2.16 -8.00 -8.78
N TRP A 6 1.01 -8.01 -8.11
CA TRP A 6 -0.24 -7.52 -8.73
C TRP A 6 -0.12 -6.05 -9.16
N TYR A 7 0.61 -5.25 -8.38
CA TYR A 7 0.86 -3.84 -8.67
C TYR A 7 1.92 -3.60 -9.75
N ASP A 8 2.71 -4.61 -10.15
CA ASP A 8 3.68 -4.46 -11.26
C ASP A 8 2.98 -4.24 -12.61
N ILE A 9 1.66 -4.47 -12.70
CA ILE A 9 0.83 -4.17 -13.87
C ILE A 9 0.66 -2.65 -14.06
N ASN A 10 0.70 -1.88 -12.96
CA ASN A 10 0.62 -0.43 -12.97
C ASN A 10 2.01 0.14 -12.65
N SER A 11 2.73 0.57 -13.68
CA SER A 11 4.11 1.07 -13.55
C SER A 11 4.23 2.25 -12.59
N GLU A 12 3.22 3.12 -12.52
CA GLU A 12 3.22 4.25 -11.58
C GLU A 12 3.11 3.76 -10.14
N LEU A 13 2.19 2.85 -9.86
CA LEU A 13 2.00 2.29 -8.52
C LEU A 13 3.23 1.50 -8.06
N ALA A 14 3.82 0.69 -8.96
CA ALA A 14 5.04 -0.03 -8.69
C ALA A 14 6.20 0.92 -8.35
N TRP A 15 6.35 2.00 -9.12
CA TRP A 15 7.37 3.02 -8.86
C TRP A 15 7.19 3.68 -7.49
N PHE A 16 5.96 4.09 -7.14
CA PHE A 16 5.70 4.68 -5.83
C PHE A 16 5.98 3.71 -4.67
N PHE A 17 5.66 2.44 -4.84
CA PHE A 17 5.96 1.42 -3.83
C PHE A 17 7.46 1.19 -3.65
N GLU A 18 8.26 1.35 -4.69
CA GLU A 18 9.73 1.35 -4.56
C GLU A 18 10.22 2.60 -3.82
N GLN A 19 9.61 3.76 -4.05
CA GLN A 19 9.94 4.98 -3.28
C GLN A 19 9.61 4.80 -1.78
N ILE A 20 8.42 4.29 -1.45
CA ILE A 20 8.01 4.03 -0.06
C ILE A 20 8.99 3.09 0.65
N GLN A 21 9.51 2.07 -0.06
CA GLN A 21 10.53 1.17 0.45
C GLN A 21 11.85 1.89 0.79
N GLY A 22 12.25 2.87 -0.02
CA GLY A 22 13.47 3.65 0.17
C GLY A 22 13.36 4.81 1.17
N MET A 23 12.15 5.23 1.54
CA MET A 23 11.93 6.36 2.45
C MET A 23 12.46 6.10 3.86
N GLN A 24 12.89 7.17 4.54
CA GLN A 24 13.15 7.15 5.98
C GLN A 24 11.85 6.89 6.76
N ASN A 25 11.95 6.29 7.94
CA ASN A 25 10.77 5.90 8.72
C ASN A 25 9.82 7.07 9.00
N GLN A 26 10.34 8.26 9.31
CA GLN A 26 9.51 9.44 9.59
C GLN A 26 8.64 9.85 8.39
N ASP A 27 9.24 9.89 7.20
CA ASP A 27 8.55 10.31 5.97
C ASP A 27 7.55 9.23 5.56
N ARG A 28 7.96 7.96 5.67
CA ARG A 28 7.13 6.80 5.38
C ARG A 28 5.86 6.79 6.22
N VAL A 29 5.95 7.06 7.51
CA VAL A 29 4.78 7.10 8.41
C VAL A 29 3.74 8.11 7.91
N SER A 30 4.18 9.31 7.50
CA SER A 30 3.27 10.34 6.99
C SER A 30 2.55 9.90 5.70
N VAL A 31 3.28 9.25 4.79
CA VAL A 31 2.74 8.73 3.51
C VAL A 31 1.76 7.59 3.77
N VAL A 32 2.14 6.64 4.62
CA VAL A 32 1.30 5.50 5.02
C VAL A 32 -0.01 6.00 5.64
N GLN A 33 0.04 6.95 6.57
CA GLN A 33 -1.15 7.54 7.18
C GLN A 33 -2.08 8.22 6.16
N GLY A 34 -1.51 8.91 5.18
CA GLY A 34 -2.28 9.51 4.09
C GLY A 34 -3.01 8.47 3.24
N ILE A 35 -2.32 7.39 2.86
CA ILE A 35 -2.93 6.28 2.11
C ILE A 35 -4.05 5.62 2.93
N LEU A 36 -3.81 5.35 4.22
CA LEU A 36 -4.84 4.78 5.10
C LEU A 36 -6.06 5.67 5.23
N THR A 37 -5.87 6.99 5.24
CA THR A 37 -6.97 7.96 5.25
C THR A 37 -7.81 7.87 3.98
N ILE A 38 -7.18 7.69 2.81
CA ILE A 38 -7.88 7.51 1.54
C ILE A 38 -8.65 6.19 1.54
N ILE A 39 -8.01 5.10 1.95
CA ILE A 39 -8.65 3.78 2.06
C ILE A 39 -9.88 3.85 2.96
N ASN A 40 -9.74 4.43 4.15
CA ASN A 40 -10.84 4.55 5.11
C ASN A 40 -11.99 5.40 4.59
N LYS A 41 -11.72 6.48 3.83
CA LYS A 41 -12.76 7.33 3.23
C LYS A 41 -13.50 6.63 2.10
N ALA A 42 -12.78 5.88 1.26
CA ALA A 42 -13.35 5.23 0.09
C ALA A 42 -14.12 3.95 0.45
N ASN A 43 -13.56 3.14 1.35
CA ASN A 43 -14.17 1.88 1.78
C ASN A 43 -13.68 1.47 3.19
N PRO A 44 -14.39 1.90 4.26
CA PRO A 44 -14.05 1.53 5.64
C PRO A 44 -14.01 0.01 5.86
N ALA A 45 -14.91 -0.74 5.22
CA ALA A 45 -14.99 -2.20 5.36
C ALA A 45 -13.73 -2.90 4.84
N LEU A 46 -12.96 -2.27 3.96
CA LEU A 46 -11.69 -2.80 3.46
C LEU A 46 -10.65 -2.99 4.58
N ILE A 47 -10.72 -2.16 5.63
CA ILE A 47 -9.83 -2.27 6.79
C ILE A 47 -10.23 -3.49 7.63
N GLU A 48 -11.52 -3.74 7.80
CA GLU A 48 -12.03 -4.91 8.52
C GLU A 48 -11.71 -6.22 7.77
N ASP A 49 -11.89 -6.22 6.46
CA ASP A 49 -11.49 -7.33 5.59
C ASP A 49 -9.98 -7.57 5.67
N PHE A 50 -9.18 -6.50 5.74
CA PHE A 50 -7.74 -6.59 5.91
C PHE A 50 -7.35 -7.26 7.23
N ILE A 51 -7.93 -6.85 8.36
CA ILE A 51 -7.65 -7.46 9.67
C ILE A 51 -7.96 -8.95 9.63
N SER A 52 -9.05 -9.33 8.97
CA SER A 52 -9.48 -10.72 8.83
C SER A 52 -8.54 -11.55 7.94
N ASN A 53 -7.90 -10.94 6.95
CA ASN A 53 -7.03 -11.62 5.98
C ASN A 53 -5.53 -11.47 6.28
N TYR A 54 -5.15 -10.65 7.27
CA TYR A 54 -3.75 -10.46 7.65
C TYR A 54 -3.17 -11.77 8.17
N ARG A 55 -2.31 -12.38 7.35
CA ARG A 55 -1.66 -13.64 7.71
C ARG A 55 -0.56 -13.34 8.72
N MET A 56 -0.72 -13.83 9.95
CA MET A 56 0.38 -13.95 10.92
C MET A 56 1.35 -15.07 10.48
N ASP A 57 1.94 -14.92 9.30
CA ASP A 57 2.96 -15.84 8.81
C ASP A 57 4.28 -15.51 9.50
N LEU A 58 4.90 -16.50 10.14
CA LEU A 58 6.22 -16.37 10.75
C LEU A 58 7.33 -16.26 9.68
N TYR A 59 7.02 -16.60 8.43
CA TYR A 59 7.92 -16.54 7.29
C TYR A 59 7.61 -15.30 6.44
N HIS A 60 8.11 -14.15 6.90
CA HIS A 60 8.03 -12.88 6.17
C HIS A 60 8.95 -12.92 4.94
N HIS A 61 8.37 -12.96 3.74
CA HIS A 61 9.13 -13.04 2.49
C HIS A 61 9.39 -11.67 1.87
N ARG A 62 8.61 -10.65 2.25
CA ARG A 62 8.70 -9.28 1.73
C ARG A 62 8.95 -8.31 2.87
N TRP A 63 9.64 -7.22 2.55
CA TRP A 63 10.10 -6.23 3.53
C TRP A 63 8.95 -5.54 4.30
N TYR A 64 7.75 -5.52 3.73
CA TYR A 64 6.55 -4.94 4.33
C TYR A 64 5.69 -5.95 5.09
N ASP A 65 6.03 -7.24 5.08
CA ASP A 65 5.15 -8.28 5.65
C ASP A 65 5.05 -8.21 7.18
N SER A 66 6.00 -7.57 7.85
CA SER A 66 6.03 -7.42 9.31
C SER A 66 5.26 -6.18 9.81
N ASP A 67 4.95 -5.24 8.92
CA ASP A 67 4.21 -4.02 9.24
C ASP A 67 2.77 -4.16 8.73
N PRO A 68 1.76 -4.22 9.61
CA PRO A 68 0.38 -4.43 9.20
C PRO A 68 -0.13 -3.31 8.29
N TYR A 69 0.30 -2.06 8.47
CA TYR A 69 -0.15 -0.95 7.64
C TYR A 69 0.46 -1.02 6.25
N LEU A 70 1.75 -1.35 6.16
CA LEU A 70 2.37 -1.57 4.86
C LEU A 70 1.76 -2.81 4.20
N TRP A 71 1.54 -3.91 4.91
CA TRP A 71 0.85 -5.06 4.34
C TRP A 71 -0.53 -4.69 3.80
N LEU A 72 -1.32 -3.90 4.52
CA LEU A 72 -2.62 -3.40 4.08
C LEU A 72 -2.50 -2.59 2.79
N ILE A 73 -1.54 -1.68 2.71
CA ILE A 73 -1.32 -0.89 1.51
C ILE A 73 -0.94 -1.80 0.33
N TYR A 74 -0.01 -2.72 0.53
CA TYR A 74 0.51 -3.56 -0.54
C TYR A 74 -0.43 -4.68 -0.97
N ASN A 75 -1.33 -5.15 -0.10
CA ASN A 75 -2.27 -6.24 -0.42
C ASN A 75 -3.73 -5.77 -0.46
N GLY A 76 -4.15 -4.96 0.51
CA GLY A 76 -5.51 -4.41 0.58
C GLY A 76 -5.87 -3.48 -0.57
N LEU A 77 -4.92 -2.71 -1.13
CA LEU A 77 -5.19 -1.92 -2.34
C LEU A 77 -5.61 -2.78 -3.54
N SER A 78 -5.17 -4.04 -3.61
CA SER A 78 -5.63 -4.96 -4.67
C SER A 78 -7.13 -5.26 -4.57
N MET A 79 -7.69 -5.20 -3.36
CA MET A 79 -9.09 -5.49 -3.07
C MET A 79 -10.00 -4.26 -3.24
N GLY A 80 -9.45 -3.05 -3.14
CA GLY A 80 -10.21 -1.79 -3.23
C GLY A 80 -10.56 -1.33 -4.66
N GLY A 81 -10.13 -2.06 -5.68
CA GLY A 81 -10.46 -1.78 -7.08
C GLY A 81 -9.72 -0.58 -7.69
N LYS A 82 -10.07 -0.28 -8.95
CA LYS A 82 -9.33 0.69 -9.79
C LYS A 82 -9.48 2.13 -9.30
N ASN A 83 -10.64 2.51 -8.76
CA ASN A 83 -10.90 3.87 -8.30
C ASN A 83 -10.03 4.22 -7.09
N LEU A 84 -10.01 3.36 -6.07
CA LEU A 84 -9.14 3.53 -4.91
C LEU A 84 -7.67 3.58 -5.30
N THR A 85 -7.24 2.67 -6.18
CA THR A 85 -5.86 2.68 -6.69
C THR A 85 -5.52 4.01 -7.38
N THR A 86 -6.44 4.56 -8.16
CA THR A 86 -6.26 5.85 -8.83
C THR A 86 -6.11 6.99 -7.83
N GLU A 87 -6.96 7.05 -6.81
CA GLU A 87 -6.89 8.08 -5.77
C GLU A 87 -5.56 8.03 -5.00
N VAL A 88 -5.10 6.83 -4.65
CA VAL A 88 -3.80 6.65 -3.98
C VAL A 88 -2.65 7.09 -4.86
N VAL A 89 -2.68 6.76 -6.16
CA VAL A 89 -1.66 7.22 -7.12
C VAL A 89 -1.64 8.75 -7.21
N GLN A 90 -2.81 9.41 -7.24
CA GLN A 90 -2.87 10.88 -7.28
C GLN A 90 -2.31 11.51 -6.00
N TYR A 91 -2.62 10.94 -4.83
CA TYR A 91 -2.04 11.39 -3.57
C TYR A 91 -0.51 11.25 -3.56
N LEU A 92 0.01 10.11 -4.02
CA LEU A 92 1.44 9.87 -4.05
C LEU A 92 2.17 10.80 -5.04
N LYS A 93 1.55 11.10 -6.20
CA LYS A 93 2.05 12.12 -7.13
C LYS A 93 2.22 13.49 -6.47
N GLN A 94 1.23 13.93 -5.71
CA GLN A 94 1.29 15.20 -5.00
C GLN A 94 2.42 15.20 -3.95
N LYS A 95 2.61 14.09 -3.24
CA LYS A 95 3.64 13.97 -2.20
C LYS A 95 5.07 13.84 -2.69
N THR A 96 5.29 13.39 -3.92
CA THR A 96 6.65 13.31 -4.50
C THR A 96 7.05 14.56 -5.28
N GLN A 97 6.14 15.52 -5.47
CA GLN A 97 6.40 16.82 -6.09
C GLN A 97 6.68 17.95 -5.09
N GLU A 98 6.47 17.69 -3.79
CA GLU A 98 6.84 18.56 -2.66
C GLU A 98 8.29 18.33 -2.23
#